data_AF-A0A060Z765-F1
#
_entry.id   AF-A0A060Z765-F1
#
_cell.length_a   1.000
_cell.length_b   1.000
_cell.length_c   1.000
_cell.angle_alpha   90.00
_cell.angle_beta   90.00
_cell.angle_gamma   90.00
#
_symmetry.space_group_name_H-M   'P 1'
#
loop_
_entity.id
_entity.type
_entity.pdbx_description
1 polymer ?
#
loop_
_entity_poly.entity_id
_entity_poly.type
_entity_poly.pdbx_seq_one_letter_code
_entity_poly.pdbx_strand_id
1 'polypeptide(L)' 'MEVREPQPRSPLPKLLRQESFSRSSKLLSWCQQQTQGYRGVAVSDLTTSWKSGLALCAVIHHYRPDLM' A
#
# COMPACT_ATOMS: atom_id res chain seq x y z
N MET A 1 -0.41 35.40 -40.52
CA MET A 1 0.59 34.84 -39.60
C MET A 1 -0.18 34.35 -38.39
N GLU A 2 -0.63 33.10 -38.41
CA GLU A 2 -1.38 32.52 -37.30
C GLU A 2 -0.39 32.17 -36.19
N VAL A 3 -0.34 33.02 -35.18
CA VAL A 3 0.47 32.81 -33.98
C VAL A 3 -0.18 31.67 -33.21
N ARG A 4 0.26 30.43 -33.48
CA ARG A 4 -0.21 29.24 -32.78
C ARG A 4 0.30 29.30 -31.34
N GLU A 5 -0.59 29.57 -30.39
CA GLU A 5 -0.33 29.42 -28.96
C GLU A 5 0.15 27.99 -28.63
N PRO A 6 1.12 27.79 -27.73
CA PRO A 6 1.50 26.46 -27.28
C PRO A 6 0.44 25.91 -26.32
N GLN A 7 -0.23 24.85 -26.75
CA GLN A 7 -1.22 24.11 -25.96
C GLN A 7 -0.72 23.76 -24.54
N PRO A 8 -1.55 23.85 -23.48
CA PRO A 8 -1.18 23.49 -22.13
C PRO A 8 -0.88 21.99 -22.08
N ARG A 9 0.34 21.65 -21.66
CA ARG A 9 0.82 20.26 -21.52
C ARG A 9 -0.16 19.47 -20.63
N SER A 10 -0.81 18.50 -21.26
CA SER A 10 -1.73 17.48 -20.73
C SER A 10 -1.77 17.27 -19.20
N PRO A 11 -2.96 17.23 -18.56
CA PRO A 11 -3.08 16.87 -17.14
C PRO A 11 -3.11 15.34 -16.96
N LEU A 12 -1.97 14.66 -16.98
CA LEU A 12 -1.87 13.26 -16.51
C LEU A 12 -0.63 13.12 -15.63
N PRO A 13 -0.80 12.85 -14.31
CA PRO A 13 -0.91 11.46 -13.85
C PRO A 13 -1.82 11.28 -12.63
N LYS A 14 -2.96 12.01 -12.55
CA LYS A 14 -3.85 11.90 -11.38
C LYS A 14 -4.50 10.51 -11.26
N LEU A 15 -4.86 9.90 -12.40
CA LEU A 15 -5.43 8.55 -12.44
C LEU A 15 -4.43 7.48 -11.99
N LEU A 16 -3.17 7.53 -12.43
CA LEU A 16 -2.17 6.53 -12.03
C LEU A 16 -1.87 6.57 -10.53
N ARG A 17 -1.84 7.78 -9.95
CA ARG A 17 -1.68 7.98 -8.50
C ARG A 17 -2.90 7.49 -7.71
N GLN A 18 -4.11 7.76 -8.21
CA GLN A 18 -5.34 7.31 -7.58
C GLN A 18 -5.50 5.79 -7.62
N GLU A 19 -5.17 5.16 -8.75
CA GLU A 19 -5.12 3.70 -8.90
C GLU A 19 -4.07 3.07 -7.97
N SER A 20 -2.91 3.72 -7.83
CA SER A 20 -1.86 3.27 -6.92
C SER A 20 -2.32 3.37 -5.46
N PHE A 21 -2.98 4.47 -5.09
CA PHE A 21 -3.55 4.66 -3.75
C PHE A 21 -4.65 3.63 -3.45
N SER A 22 -5.52 3.36 -4.42
CA SER A 22 -6.58 2.34 -4.32
C SER A 22 -6.01 0.92 -4.16
N ARG A 23 -4.96 0.58 -4.93
CA ARG A 23 -4.27 -0.71 -4.80
C ARG A 23 -3.56 -0.83 -3.45
N SER A 24 -2.87 0.22 -3.01
CA SER A 24 -2.23 0.23 -1.69
C SER A 24 -3.24 0.17 -0.55
N SER A 25 -4.42 0.79 -0.69
CA SER A 25 -5.51 0.73 0.30
C SER A 25 -6.03 -0.71 0.47
N LYS A 26 -6.31 -1.41 -0.64
CA LYS A 26 -6.76 -2.81 -0.60
C LYS A 26 -5.72 -3.73 0.02
N LEU A 27 -4.46 -3.59 -0.39
CA LEU A 27 -3.36 -4.37 0.17
C LEU A 27 -3.18 -4.05 1.66
N LEU A 28 -3.24 -2.79 2.05
CA LEU A 28 -3.13 -2.38 3.45
C LEU A 28 -4.23 -3.03 4.31
N SER A 29 -5.48 -2.98 3.85
CA SER A 29 -6.60 -3.60 4.56
C SER A 29 -6.45 -5.12 4.67
N TRP A 30 -5.98 -5.79 3.60
CA TRP A 30 -5.66 -7.22 3.65
C TRP A 30 -4.56 -7.52 4.68
N CYS A 31 -3.48 -6.74 4.68
CA CYS A 31 -2.39 -6.89 5.64
C CYS A 31 -2.87 -6.72 7.08
N GLN A 32 -3.71 -5.71 7.33
CA GLN A 32 -4.33 -5.48 8.63
C GLN A 32 -5.13 -6.70 9.08
N GLN A 33 -5.94 -7.30 8.19
CA GLN A 33 -6.70 -8.52 8.49
C GLN A 33 -5.79 -9.71 8.81
N GLN A 34 -4.70 -9.92 8.06
CA GLN A 34 -3.78 -11.02 8.33
C GLN A 34 -3.04 -10.87 9.66
N THR A 35 -2.73 -9.63 10.05
CA THR A 35 -2.10 -9.33 11.35
C THR A 35 -3.11 -9.16 12.49
N GLN A 36 -4.42 -9.26 12.21
CA GLN A 36 -5.48 -9.05 13.19
C GLN A 36 -5.42 -10.15 14.25
N GLY A 37 -5.07 -9.78 15.48
CA GLY A 37 -4.84 -10.71 16.59
C GLY A 37 -3.41 -10.67 17.14
N TYR A 38 -2.46 -10.09 16.41
CA TYR A 38 -1.10 -9.89 16.91
C TYR A 38 -1.01 -8.65 17.80
N ARG A 39 -0.82 -8.89 19.11
CA ARG A 39 -0.56 -7.82 20.08
C ARG A 39 0.76 -7.13 19.75
N GLY A 40 0.69 -5.84 19.39
CA GLY A 40 1.86 -5.01 19.09
C GLY A 40 2.24 -4.93 17.62
N VAL A 41 1.48 -5.56 16.71
CA VAL A 41 1.68 -5.45 15.27
C VAL A 41 0.48 -4.74 14.64
N ALA A 42 0.67 -3.50 14.21
CA ALA A 42 -0.34 -2.71 13.50
C ALA A 42 0.24 -2.21 12.19
N VAL A 43 -0.32 -2.66 11.06
CA VAL A 43 0.08 -2.22 9.73
C VAL A 43 -0.74 -0.98 9.35
N SER A 44 -0.14 0.20 9.47
CA SER A 44 -0.74 1.47 9.03
C SER A 44 -0.29 1.87 7.63
N ASP A 45 0.89 1.42 7.20
CA ASP A 45 1.50 1.78 5.93
C ASP A 45 2.22 0.60 5.31
N LEU A 46 2.22 0.50 3.97
CA LEU A 46 2.97 -0.53 3.22
C LEU A 46 4.48 -0.22 3.12
N THR A 47 4.99 0.72 3.92
CA THR A 47 6.39 1.16 3.91
C THR A 47 7.04 1.01 5.28
N THR A 48 6.73 1.89 6.23
CA THR A 48 7.37 1.95 7.55
C THR A 48 6.90 0.84 8.48
N SER A 49 5.62 0.44 8.44
CA SER A 49 5.11 -0.67 9.27
C SER A 49 5.75 -2.03 8.93
N TRP A 50 6.40 -2.14 7.77
CA TRP A 50 7.11 -3.35 7.33
C TRP A 50 8.60 -3.33 7.69
N LYS A 51 9.16 -2.17 8.03
CA LYS A 51 10.60 -2.03 8.37
C LYS A 51 10.99 -2.76 9.64
N SER A 52 10.07 -2.85 10.60
CA SER A 52 10.29 -3.57 11.86
C SER A 52 10.27 -5.09 11.69
N GLY A 53 9.87 -5.62 10.53
CA GLY A 53 9.84 -7.07 10.23
C GLY A 53 8.73 -7.85 10.95
N LEU A 54 8.17 -7.31 12.02
CA LEU A 54 7.08 -7.93 12.80
C LEU A 54 5.79 -8.11 11.99
N ALA A 55 5.49 -7.18 11.08
CA ALA A 55 4.33 -7.29 10.19
C ALA A 55 4.43 -8.54 9.29
N LEU A 56 5.60 -8.79 8.70
CA LEU A 56 5.84 -9.98 7.88
C LEU A 56 5.81 -11.25 8.73
N CYS A 57 6.41 -11.22 9.92
CA CYS A 57 6.41 -12.35 10.85
C CYS A 57 4.99 -12.77 11.26
N ALA A 58 4.14 -11.80 11.58
CA ALA A 58 2.74 -12.03 11.94
C ALA A 58 1.95 -12.63 10.77
N VAL A 59 2.14 -12.13 9.55
CA VAL A 59 1.50 -12.69 8.33
C VAL A 59 1.95 -14.13 8.10
N ILE A 60 3.25 -14.42 8.15
CA ILE A 60 3.76 -15.78 7.93
C ILE A 60 3.19 -16.76 8.96
N HIS A 61 3.16 -16.36 10.23
CA HIS A 61 2.62 -17.19 11.29
C HIS A 61 1.10 -17.38 11.15
N HIS A 62 0.37 -16.42 10.57
CA HIS A 62 -1.06 -16.60 10.26
C HIS A 62 -1.29 -17.78 9.28
N TYR A 63 -0.39 -17.97 8.31
CA TYR A 63 -0.48 -19.07 7.34
C TYR A 63 0.10 -20.40 7.84
N ARG A 64 1.01 -20.36 8.81
CA ARG A 64 1.64 -21.53 9.43
C ARG A 64 1.69 -21.35 10.94
N PRO A 65 0.54 -21.53 11.63
CA PRO A 65 0.52 -21.48 13.09
C PRO A 65 1.35 -22.60 13.73
N ASP A 66 1.66 -23.67 12.99
CA ASP A 66 2.48 -24.82 13.45
C ASP A 66 3.99 -24.52 13.61
N LEU A 67 4.50 -23.33 13.26
CA LEU A 67 5.94 -23.03 13.32
C LEU A 67 6.39 -22.29 14.60
N MET A 68 5.53 -22.15 15.61
CA MET A 68 5.87 -21.59 16.93
C MET A 68 5.21 -22.36 18.08
#